data_AF-A0A1L7NMM9-F1
#
_entry.id   AF-A0A1L7NMM9-F1
#
_cell.length_a   1.000
_cell.length_b   1.000
_cell.length_c   1.000
_cell.angle_alpha   90.00
_cell.angle_beta   90.00
_cell.angle_gamma   90.00
#
_symmetry.space_group_name_H-M   'P 1'
#
loop_
_entity.id
_entity.type
_entity.pdbx_description
1 polymer ?
#
loop_
_entity_poly.entity_id
_entity_poly.type
_entity_poly.pdbx_seq_one_letter_code
_entity_poly.pdbx_strand_id
1 'polypeptide(L)'
;MNLFDEPVSLLGTKLVRAFAKQLESMPEECQLPQSCFDIWSAPLAETNASESQMTALGVWYAKHHKTCPSLPYIRQAAITLVSEGALPDHRIANRIERDALAILKTAELLGMSADDCANALVLAGALAHLSTYRRRHPDVDRAYLRMEIEGIARMSDYVADEILDEIQQNKGDLRALREYLFDLPSAGTENTQAQN
;
A
#
# COMPACT_ATOMS: atom_id res chain seq x y z
N MET A 1 17.61 -34.92 -3.61
CA MET A 1 17.14 -33.95 -2.60
C MET A 1 16.43 -32.83 -3.35
N ASN A 2 15.15 -32.60 -3.07
CA ASN A 2 14.39 -31.48 -3.65
C ASN A 2 14.88 -30.17 -3.02
N LEU A 3 15.09 -29.15 -3.84
CA LEU A 3 15.54 -27.81 -3.40
C LEU A 3 14.42 -26.98 -2.73
N PHE A 4 13.24 -27.58 -2.53
CA PHE A 4 12.01 -26.91 -2.09
C PHE A 4 11.51 -27.35 -0.71
N ASP A 5 12.20 -28.27 -0.04
CA ASP A 5 11.85 -28.70 1.32
C ASP A 5 12.78 -28.04 2.35
N GLU A 6 12.88 -26.71 2.33
CA GLU A 6 13.34 -26.03 3.54
C GLU A 6 12.29 -26.24 4.63
N PRO A 7 12.66 -26.75 5.82
CA PRO A 7 11.69 -27.02 6.87
C PRO A 7 11.02 -25.71 7.29
N VAL A 8 9.68 -25.69 7.26
CA VAL A 8 8.87 -24.56 7.70
C VAL A 8 9.33 -24.12 9.10
N SER A 9 9.73 -22.85 9.23
CA SER A 9 10.20 -22.31 10.50
C SER A 9 9.10 -22.38 11.56
N LEU A 10 9.30 -23.17 12.62
CA LEU A 10 8.36 -23.25 13.74
C LEU A 10 8.11 -21.88 14.37
N LEU A 11 9.14 -21.03 14.42
CA LEU A 11 9.01 -19.64 14.87
C LEU A 11 8.11 -18.86 13.90
N GLY A 12 8.42 -18.90 12.60
CA GLY A 12 7.65 -18.22 11.57
C GLY A 12 6.17 -18.59 11.59
N THR A 13 5.84 -19.87 11.73
CA THR A 13 4.44 -20.33 11.83
C THR A 13 3.72 -19.78 13.06
N LYS A 14 4.41 -19.65 14.21
CA LYS A 14 3.83 -19.00 15.40
C LYS A 14 3.58 -17.52 15.16
N LEU A 15 4.51 -16.82 14.50
CA LEU A 15 4.35 -15.40 14.15
C LEU A 15 3.15 -15.18 13.23
N VAL A 16 3.00 -16.01 12.18
CA VAL A 16 1.85 -15.92 11.27
C VAL A 16 0.55 -16.19 12.02
N ARG A 17 0.49 -17.21 12.89
CA ARG A 17 -0.70 -17.52 13.71
C ARG A 17 -1.06 -16.37 14.65
N ALA A 18 -0.08 -15.77 15.32
CA ALA A 18 -0.30 -14.67 16.24
C ALA A 18 -0.93 -13.47 15.54
N PHE A 19 -0.44 -13.14 14.33
CA PHE A 19 -1.00 -12.11 13.46
C PHE A 19 -2.41 -12.47 12.96
N ALA A 20 -2.55 -13.63 12.31
CA ALA A 20 -3.79 -14.06 11.66
C ALA A 20 -4.97 -14.12 12.65
N LYS A 21 -4.72 -14.54 13.89
CA LYS A 21 -5.74 -14.57 14.95
C LYS A 21 -6.40 -13.22 15.20
N GLN A 22 -5.66 -12.12 15.03
CA GLN A 22 -6.24 -10.78 15.23
C GLN A 22 -7.13 -10.33 14.07
N LEU A 23 -7.07 -11.02 12.93
CA LEU A 23 -7.88 -10.73 11.75
C LEU A 23 -9.18 -11.53 11.71
N GLU A 24 -9.39 -12.49 12.62
CA GLU A 24 -10.59 -13.36 12.64
C GLU A 24 -11.92 -12.58 12.75
N SER A 25 -11.88 -11.34 13.26
CA SER A 25 -13.04 -10.45 13.33
C SER A 25 -13.28 -9.61 12.07
N MET A 26 -12.34 -9.61 11.13
CA MET A 26 -12.47 -8.92 9.84
C MET A 26 -13.36 -9.76 8.89
N PRO A 27 -13.94 -9.14 7.83
CA PRO A 27 -14.60 -9.86 6.75
C PRO A 27 -13.71 -10.99 6.19
N GLU A 28 -14.30 -12.10 5.77
CA GLU A 28 -13.59 -13.31 5.34
C GLU A 28 -12.54 -13.02 4.26
N GLU A 29 -12.87 -12.14 3.32
CA GLU A 29 -11.99 -11.66 2.25
C GLU A 29 -10.75 -10.90 2.74
N CYS A 30 -10.77 -10.38 3.97
CA CYS A 30 -9.66 -9.68 4.61
C CYS A 30 -8.87 -10.57 5.58
N GLN A 31 -9.35 -11.77 5.86
CA GLN A 31 -8.64 -12.73 6.70
C GLN A 31 -7.47 -13.34 5.94
N LEU A 32 -6.47 -13.82 6.68
CA LEU A 32 -5.32 -14.48 6.06
C LEU A 32 -5.68 -15.90 5.64
N PRO A 33 -5.63 -16.26 4.34
CA PRO A 33 -5.90 -17.62 3.89
C PRO A 33 -4.92 -18.62 4.49
N GLN A 34 -5.37 -19.84 4.77
CA GLN A 34 -4.49 -20.90 5.30
C GLN A 34 -3.29 -21.19 4.39
N SER A 35 -3.45 -21.05 3.07
CA SER A 35 -2.36 -21.19 2.09
C SER A 35 -1.21 -20.19 2.32
N CYS A 36 -1.46 -19.07 2.99
CA CYS A 36 -0.43 -18.08 3.31
C CYS A 36 0.43 -18.48 4.51
N PHE A 37 0.00 -19.42 5.37
CA PHE A 37 0.71 -19.72 6.61
C PHE A 37 2.11 -20.27 6.37
N ASP A 38 2.25 -21.15 5.40
CA ASP A 38 3.54 -21.71 5.02
C ASP A 38 4.40 -20.68 4.27
N ILE A 39 3.78 -19.96 3.33
CA ILE A 39 4.46 -18.95 2.49
C ILE A 39 5.03 -17.80 3.34
N TRP A 40 4.31 -17.38 4.38
CA TRP A 40 4.68 -16.23 5.20
C TRP A 40 5.64 -16.59 6.34
N SER A 41 5.73 -17.88 6.69
CA SER A 41 6.50 -18.35 7.85
C SER A 41 7.97 -17.92 7.79
N ALA A 42 8.68 -18.28 6.71
CA ALA A 42 10.10 -17.93 6.57
C ALA A 42 10.32 -16.40 6.53
N PRO A 43 9.63 -15.63 5.65
CA PRO A 43 9.84 -14.19 5.56
C PRO A 43 9.50 -13.41 6.84
N LEU A 44 8.54 -13.88 7.64
CA LEU A 44 8.26 -13.28 8.95
C LEU A 44 9.27 -13.67 10.02
N ALA A 45 9.82 -14.89 9.99
CA ALA A 45 10.88 -15.30 10.91
C ALA A 45 12.14 -14.42 10.77
N GLU A 46 12.42 -13.91 9.57
CA GLU A 46 13.53 -12.99 9.30
C GLU A 46 13.37 -11.59 9.90
N THR A 47 12.17 -11.21 10.33
CA THR A 47 11.90 -9.85 10.85
C THR A 47 12.41 -9.64 12.28
N ASN A 48 12.80 -10.71 12.97
CA ASN A 48 13.09 -10.73 14.42
C ASN A 48 11.91 -10.28 15.30
N ALA A 49 10.69 -10.24 14.76
CA ALA A 49 9.50 -9.93 15.54
C ALA A 49 9.18 -11.08 16.52
N SER A 50 8.68 -10.69 17.69
CA SER A 50 8.10 -11.60 18.69
C SER A 50 6.61 -11.85 18.44
N GLU A 51 6.04 -12.90 19.05
CA GLU A 51 4.61 -13.20 18.97
C GLU A 51 3.72 -12.05 19.52
N SER A 52 4.18 -11.35 20.57
CA SER A 52 3.47 -10.19 21.13
C SER A 52 3.50 -9.00 20.17
N GLN A 53 4.62 -8.76 19.48
CA GLN A 53 4.70 -7.74 18.43
C GLN A 53 3.80 -8.09 17.24
N MET A 54 3.74 -9.35 16.81
CA MET A 54 2.83 -9.76 15.73
C MET A 54 1.36 -9.66 16.14
N THR A 55 1.04 -9.90 17.41
CA THR A 55 -0.29 -9.63 17.97
C THR A 55 -0.62 -8.14 17.89
N ALA A 56 0.28 -7.26 18.34
CA ALA A 56 0.10 -5.81 18.26
C ALA A 56 -0.04 -5.32 16.82
N LEU A 57 0.77 -5.87 15.89
CA LEU A 57 0.68 -5.59 14.47
C LEU A 57 -0.68 -6.01 13.91
N GLY A 58 -1.19 -7.18 14.28
CA GLY A 58 -2.52 -7.65 13.85
C GLY A 58 -3.64 -6.72 14.32
N VAL A 59 -3.61 -6.27 15.57
CA VAL A 59 -4.57 -5.29 16.11
C VAL A 59 -4.47 -3.96 15.36
N TRP A 60 -3.25 -3.47 15.12
CA TRP A 60 -3.02 -2.27 14.33
C TRP A 60 -3.56 -2.43 12.90
N TYR A 61 -3.29 -3.56 12.24
CA TYR A 61 -3.73 -3.81 10.88
C TYR A 61 -5.25 -3.77 10.78
N ALA A 62 -5.95 -4.51 11.65
CA ALA A 62 -7.41 -4.58 11.71
C ALA A 62 -8.07 -3.23 12.02
N LYS A 63 -7.36 -2.31 12.70
CA LYS A 63 -7.83 -0.95 12.98
C LYS A 63 -7.74 -0.02 11.76
N HIS A 64 -6.69 -0.16 10.96
CA HIS A 64 -6.32 0.81 9.92
C HIS A 64 -6.56 0.34 8.48
N HIS A 65 -6.88 -0.94 8.27
CA HIS A 65 -7.08 -1.52 6.94
C HIS A 65 -8.43 -2.24 6.86
N LYS A 66 -9.03 -2.19 5.67
CA LYS A 66 -10.24 -2.87 5.23
C LYS A 66 -9.94 -3.83 4.06
N THR A 67 -8.66 -4.10 3.80
CA THR A 67 -8.17 -4.95 2.71
C THR A 67 -7.43 -6.18 3.23
N CYS A 68 -7.24 -7.17 2.35
CA CYS A 68 -6.45 -8.36 2.65
C CYS A 68 -4.97 -7.99 2.82
N PRO A 69 -4.29 -8.48 3.88
CA PRO A 69 -2.89 -8.16 4.12
C PRO A 69 -1.99 -8.77 3.05
N SER A 70 -1.00 -7.97 2.61
CA SER A 70 0.06 -8.46 1.73
C SER A 70 1.35 -8.71 2.52
N LEU A 71 2.04 -9.81 2.21
CA LEU A 71 3.28 -10.18 2.90
C LEU A 71 4.34 -9.07 2.88
N PRO A 72 4.63 -8.38 1.75
CA PRO A 72 5.63 -7.32 1.75
C PRO A 72 5.29 -6.19 2.74
N TYR A 73 4.00 -5.84 2.84
CA TYR A 73 3.53 -4.81 3.74
C TYR A 73 3.64 -5.22 5.20
N ILE A 74 3.16 -6.41 5.55
CA ILE A 74 3.23 -6.93 6.92
C ILE A 74 4.68 -7.12 7.37
N ARG A 75 5.56 -7.57 6.47
CA ARG A 75 6.99 -7.66 6.75
C ARG A 75 7.60 -6.29 7.03
N GLN A 76 7.27 -5.27 6.23
CA GLN A 76 7.73 -3.90 6.47
C GLN A 76 7.22 -3.36 7.80
N ALA A 77 5.93 -3.53 8.11
CA ALA A 77 5.34 -3.09 9.37
C ALA A 77 5.97 -3.82 10.58
N ALA A 78 6.25 -5.11 10.47
CA ALA A 78 6.94 -5.87 11.51
C ALA A 78 8.35 -5.34 11.76
N ILE A 79 9.11 -5.07 10.70
CA ILE A 79 10.44 -4.47 10.80
C ILE A 79 10.36 -3.09 11.47
N THR A 80 9.43 -2.23 11.04
CA THR A 80 9.20 -0.91 11.64
C THR A 80 8.87 -1.03 13.14
N LEU A 81 7.96 -1.94 13.51
CA LEU A 81 7.59 -2.17 14.91
C LEU A 81 8.78 -2.66 15.74
N VAL A 82 9.63 -3.52 15.19
CA VAL A 82 10.84 -4.00 15.86
C VAL A 82 11.87 -2.88 16.04
N SER A 83 12.09 -2.05 15.00
CA SER A 83 13.11 -1.01 15.04
C SER A 83 12.70 0.23 15.84
N GLU A 84 11.42 0.61 15.78
CA GLU A 84 10.90 1.86 16.36
C GLU A 84 10.18 1.60 17.69
N GLY A 85 9.83 0.35 18.00
CA GLY A 85 9.12 -0.06 19.21
C GLY A 85 7.61 0.19 19.18
N ALA A 86 7.10 0.92 18.19
CA ALA A 86 5.68 1.20 17.98
C ALA A 86 5.35 1.35 16.49
N LEU A 87 4.07 1.20 16.16
CA LEU A 87 3.52 1.54 14.84
C LEU A 87 2.80 2.90 14.92
N PRO A 88 2.76 3.68 13.83
CA PRO A 88 2.01 4.94 13.79
C PRO A 88 0.50 4.71 13.96
N ASP A 89 -0.24 5.75 14.36
CA ASP A 89 -1.72 5.73 14.47
C ASP A 89 -2.42 5.97 13.12
N HIS A 90 -1.79 5.51 12.03
CA HIS A 90 -2.26 5.58 10.65
C HIS A 90 -1.56 4.48 9.83
N ARG A 91 -2.02 4.22 8.59
CA ARG A 91 -1.35 3.25 7.70
C ARG A 91 0.04 3.73 7.29
N ILE A 92 0.99 2.80 7.15
CA ILE A 92 2.31 3.12 6.60
C ILE A 92 2.19 3.19 5.08
N ALA A 93 2.64 4.26 4.43
CA ALA A 93 2.64 4.28 2.97
C ALA A 93 3.70 3.34 2.40
N ASN A 94 3.30 2.48 1.47
CA ASN A 94 4.24 1.66 0.72
C ASN A 94 5.01 2.50 -0.31
N ARG A 95 6.00 1.89 -0.99
CA ARG A 95 6.83 2.62 -1.97
C ARG A 95 6.02 3.19 -3.14
N ILE A 96 5.07 2.43 -3.68
CA ILE A 96 4.24 2.87 -4.81
C ILE A 96 3.38 4.06 -4.40
N GLU A 97 2.79 4.03 -3.20
CA GLU A 97 1.98 5.13 -2.64
C GLU A 97 2.83 6.39 -2.42
N ARG A 98 4.08 6.24 -1.93
CA ARG A 98 5.02 7.35 -1.79
C ARG A 98 5.47 7.93 -3.13
N ASP A 99 5.69 7.08 -4.13
CA ASP A 99 6.02 7.50 -5.49
C ASP A 99 4.81 8.26 -6.11
N ALA A 100 3.58 7.78 -5.89
CA ALA A 100 2.36 8.47 -6.30
C ALA A 100 2.22 9.85 -5.64
N LEU A 101 2.50 9.96 -4.34
CA LEU A 101 2.59 11.23 -3.63
C LEU A 101 3.58 12.20 -4.28
N ALA A 102 4.80 11.74 -4.57
CA ALA A 102 5.82 12.57 -5.19
C ALA A 102 5.40 13.06 -6.59
N ILE A 103 4.77 12.19 -7.38
CA ILE A 103 4.27 12.52 -8.72
C ILE A 103 3.15 13.57 -8.64
N LEU A 104 2.15 13.36 -7.79
CA LEU A 104 1.02 14.28 -7.65
C LEU A 104 1.45 15.63 -7.06
N LYS A 105 2.40 15.65 -6.11
CA LYS A 105 3.01 16.90 -5.64
C LYS A 105 3.77 17.64 -6.73
N THR A 106 4.43 16.91 -7.63
CA THR A 106 5.09 17.54 -8.77
C THR A 106 4.06 18.14 -9.73
N ALA A 107 2.94 17.46 -9.97
CA ALA A 107 1.85 17.98 -10.80
C ALA A 107 1.22 19.25 -10.19
N GLU A 108 0.99 19.27 -8.88
CA GLU A 108 0.55 20.46 -8.14
C GLU A 108 1.52 21.64 -8.34
N LEU A 109 2.83 21.41 -8.16
CA LEU A 109 3.86 22.44 -8.36
C LEU A 109 3.92 22.97 -9.79
N LEU A 110 3.52 22.17 -10.77
CA LEU A 110 3.43 22.54 -12.18
C LEU A 110 2.10 23.23 -12.53
N GLY A 111 1.19 23.41 -11.56
CA GLY A 111 -0.12 24.03 -11.77
C GLY A 111 -1.06 23.16 -12.60
N MET A 112 -0.87 21.84 -12.61
CA MET A 112 -1.78 20.92 -13.29
C MET A 112 -3.06 20.76 -12.46
N SER A 113 -4.22 20.63 -13.12
CA SER A 113 -5.46 20.29 -12.42
C SER A 113 -5.42 18.82 -11.98
N ALA A 114 -6.06 18.49 -10.85
CA ALA A 114 -6.14 17.10 -10.39
C ALA A 114 -6.85 16.19 -11.41
N ASP A 115 -7.92 16.69 -12.05
CA ASP A 115 -8.70 15.96 -13.06
C ASP A 115 -7.88 15.65 -14.33
N ASP A 116 -7.15 16.64 -14.87
CA ASP A 116 -6.30 16.43 -16.03
C ASP A 116 -5.12 15.53 -15.66
N CYS A 117 -4.56 15.70 -14.46
CA CYS A 117 -3.47 14.88 -13.95
C CYS A 117 -3.90 13.42 -13.82
N ALA A 118 -5.10 13.14 -13.30
CA ALA A 118 -5.62 11.77 -13.19
C ALA A 118 -5.67 11.07 -14.55
N ASN A 119 -6.29 11.72 -15.56
CA ASN A 119 -6.35 11.18 -16.92
C ASN A 119 -4.96 11.00 -17.55
N ALA A 120 -4.07 11.98 -17.36
CA ALA A 120 -2.70 11.92 -17.86
C ALA A 120 -1.89 10.78 -17.23
N LEU A 121 -2.05 10.54 -15.93
CA LEU A 121 -1.35 9.45 -15.22
C LEU A 121 -1.83 8.07 -15.67
N VAL A 122 -3.14 7.90 -15.88
CA VAL A 122 -3.70 6.67 -16.45
C VAL A 122 -3.11 6.40 -17.84
N LEU A 123 -3.08 7.42 -18.70
CA LEU A 123 -2.50 7.31 -20.05
C LEU A 123 -0.99 7.02 -19.99
N ALA A 124 -0.24 7.71 -19.13
CA ALA A 124 1.20 7.51 -18.96
C ALA A 124 1.51 6.08 -18.48
N GLY A 125 0.75 5.56 -17.52
CA GLY A 125 0.86 4.18 -17.05
C GLY A 125 0.62 3.17 -18.16
N ALA A 126 -0.46 3.35 -18.94
CA ALA A 126 -0.76 2.48 -20.08
C ALA A 126 0.35 2.51 -21.15
N LEU A 127 0.89 3.69 -21.47
CA LEU A 127 2.00 3.83 -22.42
C LEU A 127 3.29 3.14 -21.93
N ALA A 128 3.65 3.35 -20.65
CA ALA A 128 4.82 2.73 -20.04
C ALA A 128 4.71 1.19 -20.01
N HIS A 129 3.53 0.69 -19.65
CA HIS A 129 3.25 -0.74 -19.60
C HIS A 129 3.31 -1.36 -21.01
N LEU A 130 2.57 -0.81 -21.97
CA LEU A 130 2.51 -1.35 -23.33
C LEU A 130 3.87 -1.28 -24.05
N SER A 131 4.62 -0.18 -23.87
CA SER A 131 5.96 -0.04 -24.45
C SER A 131 6.97 -1.03 -23.88
N THR A 132 6.84 -1.40 -22.60
CA THR A 132 7.69 -2.42 -21.96
C THR A 132 7.41 -3.80 -22.53
N TYR A 133 6.13 -4.19 -22.64
CA TYR A 133 5.77 -5.49 -23.20
C TYR A 133 6.12 -5.62 -24.68
N ARG A 134 5.87 -4.59 -25.50
CA ARG A 134 6.26 -4.61 -26.92
C ARG A 134 7.76 -4.83 -27.11
N ARG A 135 8.61 -4.31 -26.21
CA ARG A 135 10.06 -4.46 -26.28
C ARG A 135 10.56 -5.81 -25.77
N ARG A 136 9.96 -6.34 -24.70
CA ARG A 136 10.44 -7.55 -24.01
C ARG A 136 9.73 -8.83 -24.42
N HIS A 137 8.48 -8.71 -24.86
CA HIS A 137 7.56 -9.81 -25.15
C HIS A 137 6.67 -9.44 -26.36
N PRO A 138 7.26 -9.28 -27.56
CA PRO A 138 6.54 -8.77 -28.73
C PRO A 138 5.36 -9.63 -29.17
N ASP A 139 5.37 -10.93 -28.85
CA ASP A 139 4.37 -11.90 -29.27
C ASP A 139 3.21 -12.05 -28.26
N VAL A 140 3.22 -11.30 -27.14
CA VAL A 140 2.14 -11.35 -26.15
C VAL A 140 0.88 -10.71 -26.70
N ASP A 141 -0.24 -11.43 -26.57
CA ASP A 141 -1.55 -10.96 -27.02
C ASP A 141 -1.96 -9.66 -26.32
N ARG A 142 -2.47 -8.72 -27.12
CA ARG A 142 -3.00 -7.45 -26.63
C ARG A 142 -4.18 -7.63 -25.67
N ALA A 143 -4.97 -8.70 -25.81
CA ALA A 143 -6.04 -9.00 -24.86
C ALA A 143 -5.48 -9.29 -23.46
N TYR A 144 -4.41 -10.08 -23.39
CA TYR A 144 -3.71 -10.36 -22.13
C TYR A 144 -3.16 -9.07 -21.50
N LEU A 145 -2.52 -8.18 -22.28
CA LEU A 145 -2.00 -6.91 -21.76
C LEU A 145 -3.09 -5.99 -21.19
N ARG A 146 -4.29 -6.01 -21.78
CA ARG A 146 -5.43 -5.23 -21.25
C ARG A 146 -5.87 -5.77 -19.90
N MET A 147 -5.94 -7.10 -19.76
CA MET A 147 -6.29 -7.76 -18.51
C MET A 147 -5.30 -7.42 -17.38
N GLU A 148 -4.00 -7.34 -17.69
CA GLU A 148 -2.97 -6.93 -16.71
C GLU A 148 -3.17 -5.48 -16.23
N ILE A 149 -3.42 -4.54 -17.16
CA ILE A 149 -3.70 -3.13 -16.82
C ILE A 149 -4.96 -3.01 -15.96
N GLU A 150 -6.01 -3.74 -16.33
CA GLU A 150 -7.25 -3.80 -15.55
C GLU A 150 -7.00 -4.37 -14.14
N GLY A 151 -6.17 -5.41 -14.03
CA GLY A 151 -5.75 -5.96 -12.75
C GLY A 151 -5.08 -4.92 -11.85
N ILE A 152 -4.15 -4.13 -12.39
CA ILE A 152 -3.45 -3.06 -11.66
C ILE A 152 -4.44 -1.97 -11.22
N ALA A 153 -5.37 -1.58 -12.09
CA ALA A 153 -6.39 -0.58 -11.76
C ALA A 153 -7.28 -1.07 -10.61
N ARG A 154 -7.77 -2.32 -10.67
CA ARG A 154 -8.57 -2.92 -9.59
C ARG A 154 -7.81 -3.01 -8.27
N MET A 155 -6.53 -3.37 -8.30
CA MET A 155 -5.71 -3.42 -7.09
C MET A 155 -5.48 -2.03 -6.48
N SER A 156 -5.35 -1.00 -7.32
CA SER A 156 -5.18 0.39 -6.86
C SER A 156 -6.47 0.93 -6.26
N ASP A 157 -7.61 0.63 -6.88
CA ASP A 157 -8.96 1.00 -6.41
C ASP A 157 -9.23 0.43 -5.00
N TYR A 158 -8.88 -0.84 -4.78
CA TYR A 158 -9.06 -1.54 -3.50
C TYR A 158 -8.47 -0.79 -2.29
N VAL A 159 -7.37 -0.06 -2.46
CA VAL A 159 -6.68 0.67 -1.38
C VAL A 159 -6.94 2.17 -1.42
N ALA A 160 -7.53 2.69 -2.50
CA ALA A 160 -7.68 4.13 -2.72
C ALA A 160 -8.64 4.76 -1.71
N ASP A 161 -9.78 4.12 -1.43
CA ASP A 161 -10.77 4.63 -0.48
C ASP A 161 -10.17 4.81 0.93
N GLU A 162 -9.38 3.85 1.41
CA GLU A 162 -8.72 3.95 2.71
C GLU A 162 -7.75 5.14 2.77
N ILE A 163 -6.98 5.35 1.71
CA ILE A 163 -6.03 6.46 1.60
C ILE A 163 -6.77 7.79 1.55
N LEU A 164 -7.84 7.89 0.75
CA LEU A 164 -8.63 9.11 0.62
C LEU A 164 -9.35 9.47 1.94
N ASP A 165 -9.90 8.48 2.64
CA ASP A 165 -10.49 8.64 3.98
C ASP A 165 -9.47 9.24 4.97
N GLU A 166 -8.24 8.70 5.01
CA GLU A 166 -7.17 9.22 5.88
C GLU A 166 -6.76 10.64 5.49
N ILE A 167 -6.55 10.91 4.21
CA ILE A 167 -6.17 12.25 3.71
C ILE A 167 -7.26 13.27 4.04
N GLN A 168 -8.54 12.93 3.87
CA GLN A 168 -9.65 13.83 4.16
C GLN A 168 -9.67 14.23 5.66
N GLN A 169 -9.32 13.29 6.53
CA GLN A 169 -9.15 13.49 7.98
C GLN A 169 -7.82 14.19 8.36
N ASN A 170 -7.01 14.58 7.38
CA ASN A 170 -5.67 15.15 7.56
C ASN A 170 -4.70 14.23 8.33
N LYS A 171 -4.82 12.92 8.08
CA LYS A 171 -3.98 11.86 8.65
C LYS A 171 -3.29 11.07 7.55
N GLY A 172 -2.36 10.21 7.93
CA GLY A 172 -1.63 9.37 6.99
C GLY A 172 -0.35 10.00 6.48
N ASP A 173 0.50 9.16 5.89
CA ASP A 173 1.74 9.58 5.24
C ASP A 173 1.48 10.44 3.98
N LEU A 174 0.29 10.29 3.36
CA LEU A 174 -0.10 10.99 2.13
C LEU A 174 -0.89 12.28 2.38
N ARG A 175 -1.12 12.68 3.64
CA ARG A 175 -1.94 13.86 4.02
C ARG A 175 -1.58 15.16 3.30
N ALA A 176 -0.34 15.30 2.85
CA ALA A 176 0.13 16.47 2.12
C ALA A 176 -0.65 16.69 0.80
N LEU A 177 -1.26 15.66 0.22
CA LEU A 177 -2.08 15.76 -1.00
C LEU A 177 -3.48 16.33 -0.76
N ARG A 178 -3.89 16.57 0.49
CA ARG A 178 -5.26 16.94 0.83
C ARG A 178 -5.76 18.16 0.05
N GLU A 179 -4.96 19.20 -0.04
CA GLU A 179 -5.36 20.43 -0.73
C GLU A 179 -5.52 20.19 -2.23
N TYR A 180 -4.55 19.50 -2.83
CA TYR A 180 -4.53 19.18 -4.25
C TYR A 180 -5.67 18.24 -4.70
N LEU A 181 -5.95 17.17 -3.93
CA LEU A 181 -6.94 16.16 -4.32
C LEU A 181 -8.39 16.59 -4.06
N PHE A 182 -8.61 17.50 -3.10
CA PHE A 182 -9.95 17.92 -2.69
C PHE A 182 -10.26 19.38 -3.07
N ASP A 183 -9.42 19.99 -3.91
CA ASP A 183 -9.53 21.39 -4.37
C ASP A 183 -9.78 22.38 -3.21
N LEU A 184 -9.02 22.21 -2.12
CA LEU A 184 -9.13 23.06 -0.94
C LEU A 184 -8.13 24.21 -1.06
N PRO A 185 -8.51 25.42 -0.57
CA PRO A 185 -7.58 26.54 -0.55
C PRO A 185 -6.35 26.14 0.27
N SER A 186 -5.16 26.33 -0.33
CA SER A 186 -3.93 26.00 0.38
C SER A 186 -3.84 26.77 1.68
N ALA A 187 -3.50 26.10 2.79
CA ALA A 187 -3.46 26.68 4.13
C ALA A 187 -2.38 27.77 4.33
N GLY A 188 -1.91 28.39 3.25
CA GLY A 188 -0.94 29.48 3.25
C GLY A 188 -0.98 30.29 1.95
N THR A 189 -2.06 31.06 1.73
CA THR A 189 -1.97 32.32 0.95
C THR A 189 -3.07 33.34 1.27
N GLU A 190 -3.62 33.34 2.48
CA GLU A 190 -4.43 34.46 2.98
C GLU A 190 -3.66 35.17 4.10
N ASN A 191 -2.71 36.05 3.75
CA ASN A 191 -2.30 37.21 4.56
C ASN A 191 -1.18 38.02 3.90
N THR A 192 -1.44 38.64 2.76
CA THR A 192 -0.81 39.95 2.41
C THR A 192 -1.49 40.52 1.18
N GLN A 193 -2.64 41.19 1.36
CA GLN A 193 -3.08 42.33 0.53
C GLN A 193 -4.40 42.89 1.04
N ALA A 194 -4.34 43.53 2.21
CA ALA A 194 -5.34 44.52 2.63
C ALA A 194 -4.67 45.46 3.62
N GLN A 195 -3.82 46.35 3.11
CA GLN A 195 -3.48 47.66 3.70
C GLN A 195 -2.47 48.36 2.80
N ASN A 196 -2.97 49.20 1.90
CA ASN A 196 -2.53 50.57 1.65
C ASN A 196 -3.50 51.24 0.66
#